data_AF-A0A238YVD9-F1
#
_entry.id   AF-A0A238YVD9-F1
#
_cell.length_a   1.000
_cell.length_b   1.000
_cell.length_c   1.000
_cell.angle_alpha   90.00
_cell.angle_beta   90.00
_cell.angle_gamma   90.00
#
_symmetry.space_group_name_H-M   'P 1'
#
loop_
_entity.id
_entity.type
_entity.pdbx_description
1 polymer ?
#
loop_
_entity_poly.entity_id
_entity_poly.type
_entity_poly.pdbx_seq_one_letter_code
_entity_poly.pdbx_strand_id
1 'polypeptide(L)'
;MKAKQIVILFFLCFPFIVSAQRSWRKDSLQFKVYTRVYFNKQQQIDSVKVQKITCDYCSQKQVLALSEEALFRTRMDLNNPNLKKTGVHVQAHYIRISKKDFQSINNNQ
;
A
#
# COMPACT_ATOMS: atom_id res chain seq x y z
N MET A 1 40.15 30.43 1.35
CA MET A 1 39.34 29.76 2.39
C MET A 1 39.77 28.32 2.48
N LYS A 2 40.17 27.84 3.67
CA LYS A 2 40.67 26.46 3.84
C LYS A 2 39.56 25.47 3.50
N ALA A 3 39.86 24.37 2.82
CA ALA A 3 38.88 23.36 2.36
C ALA A 3 37.90 22.91 3.47
N LYS A 4 38.36 22.88 4.73
CA LYS A 4 37.54 22.60 5.91
C LYS A 4 36.37 23.59 6.11
N GLN A 5 36.54 24.86 5.78
CA GLN A 5 35.48 25.89 5.92
C GLN A 5 34.42 25.80 4.82
N ILE A 6 34.79 25.32 3.62
CA ILE A 6 33.86 25.11 2.51
C ILE A 6 32.92 23.94 2.80
N VAL A 7 33.45 22.85 3.40
CA VAL A 7 32.65 21.68 3.78
C VAL A 7 31.60 22.02 4.86
N ILE A 8 31.97 22.85 5.84
CA ILE A 8 31.05 23.30 6.90
C ILE A 8 29.94 24.18 6.33
N LEU A 9 30.28 25.08 5.39
CA LEU A 9 29.29 25.94 4.73
C LEU A 9 28.31 25.13 3.86
N PHE A 10 28.79 24.07 3.20
CA PHE A 10 27.94 23.19 2.39
C PHE A 10 26.95 22.38 3.24
N PHE A 11 27.35 21.96 4.44
CA PHE A 11 26.48 21.21 5.37
C PHE A 11 25.36 22.08 5.98
N LEU A 12 25.60 23.39 6.17
CA LEU A 12 24.62 24.32 6.74
C LEU A 12 23.51 24.73 5.77
N CYS A 13 23.71 24.60 4.46
CA CYS A 13 22.70 24.93 3.43
C CYS A 13 21.77 23.77 3.05
N PHE A 14 21.99 22.55 3.57
CA PHE A 14 21.22 21.36 3.22
C PHE A 14 19.81 21.19 3.86
N PRO A 15 19.41 21.83 4.98
CA PRO A 15 18.14 21.48 5.64
C PRO A 15 16.88 21.98 4.92
N PHE A 16 16.97 22.86 3.93
CA PHE A 16 15.80 23.43 3.24
C PHE A 16 15.11 22.47 2.25
N ILE A 17 15.78 21.39 1.84
CA ILE A 17 15.28 20.51 0.77
C ILE A 17 14.30 19.43 1.31
N VAL A 18 14.18 19.25 2.62
CA VAL A 18 13.43 18.14 3.25
C VAL A 18 11.95 18.49 3.55
N SER A 19 11.28 19.19 2.64
CA SER A 19 9.85 19.58 2.81
C SER A 19 8.86 18.62 2.14
N ALA A 20 9.31 17.83 1.17
CA ALA A 20 8.43 17.00 0.32
C ALA A 20 7.71 15.86 1.09
N GLN A 21 8.32 15.30 2.13
CA GLN A 21 7.74 14.16 2.88
C GLN A 21 6.57 14.53 3.80
N ARG A 22 6.44 15.80 4.22
CA ARG A 22 5.31 16.25 5.05
C ARG A 22 4.01 16.39 4.26
N SER A 23 4.07 16.73 2.96
CA SER A 23 2.88 16.92 2.13
C SER A 23 2.18 15.60 1.82
N TRP A 24 2.94 14.55 1.48
CA TRP A 24 2.36 13.28 1.00
C TRP A 24 1.33 12.66 1.94
N ARG A 25 1.53 12.73 3.26
CA ARG A 25 0.53 12.23 4.22
C ARG A 25 -0.75 13.08 4.26
N LYS A 26 -0.65 14.38 4.04
CA LYS A 26 -1.81 15.29 3.99
C LYS A 26 -2.62 15.08 2.71
N ASP A 27 -1.94 14.75 1.61
CA ASP A 27 -2.53 14.65 0.27
C ASP A 27 -2.96 13.23 -0.12
N SER A 28 -2.76 12.25 0.77
CA SER A 28 -3.12 10.84 0.53
C SER A 28 -4.13 10.29 1.53
N LEU A 29 -4.83 9.23 1.11
CA LEU A 29 -5.68 8.39 1.93
C LEU A 29 -4.98 7.04 2.13
N GLN A 30 -5.23 6.39 3.27
CA GLN A 30 -4.72 5.05 3.56
C GLN A 30 -5.90 4.13 3.89
N PHE A 31 -6.02 3.06 3.14
CA PHE A 31 -7.05 2.05 3.30
C PHE A 31 -6.45 0.77 3.85
N LYS A 32 -7.17 0.14 4.79
CA LYS A 32 -6.85 -1.18 5.27
C LYS A 32 -7.80 -2.19 4.63
N VAL A 33 -7.22 -3.10 3.86
CA VAL A 33 -7.94 -4.14 3.14
C VAL A 33 -7.48 -5.50 3.62
N TYR A 34 -8.42 -6.35 4.00
CA TYR A 34 -8.15 -7.70 4.44
C TYR A 34 -8.41 -8.68 3.30
N THR A 35 -7.44 -9.55 3.02
CA THR A 35 -7.59 -10.67 2.10
C THR A 35 -7.41 -11.99 2.84
N ARG A 36 -8.01 -13.04 2.31
CA ARG A 36 -7.86 -14.42 2.76
C ARG A 36 -7.26 -15.26 1.66
N VAL A 37 -6.22 -16.00 2.00
CA VAL A 37 -5.66 -17.05 1.15
C VAL A 37 -6.04 -18.40 1.73
N TYR A 38 -6.66 -19.24 0.91
CA TYR A 38 -7.06 -20.58 1.27
C TYR A 38 -6.06 -21.57 0.70
N PHE A 39 -5.43 -22.38 1.56
CA PHE A 39 -4.57 -23.47 1.15
C PHE A 39 -5.26 -24.81 1.35
N ASN A 40 -5.20 -25.66 0.33
CA ASN A 40 -5.71 -27.03 0.40
C ASN A 40 -4.81 -27.93 1.27
N LYS A 41 -5.22 -29.20 1.45
CA LYS A 41 -4.48 -30.18 2.26
C LYS A 41 -3.08 -30.47 1.69
N GLN A 42 -2.88 -30.23 0.40
CA GLN A 42 -1.62 -30.37 -0.34
C GLN A 42 -0.77 -29.09 -0.32
N GLN A 43 -1.12 -28.09 0.52
CA GLN A 43 -0.42 -26.81 0.63
C GLN A 43 -0.40 -25.99 -0.67
N GLN A 44 -1.33 -26.27 -1.59
CA GLN A 44 -1.55 -25.49 -2.80
C GLN A 44 -2.65 -24.46 -2.57
N ILE A 45 -2.60 -23.37 -3.32
CA ILE A 45 -3.56 -22.28 -3.20
C ILE A 45 -4.87 -22.72 -3.87
N ASP A 46 -5.95 -22.70 -3.10
CA ASP A 46 -7.30 -22.97 -3.59
C ASP A 46 -7.98 -21.68 -4.06
N SER A 47 -7.96 -20.64 -3.23
CA SER A 47 -8.52 -19.34 -3.61
C SER A 47 -7.93 -18.18 -2.82
N VAL A 48 -8.05 -16.97 -3.39
CA VAL A 48 -7.75 -15.70 -2.72
C VAL A 48 -8.99 -14.81 -2.79
N LYS A 49 -9.47 -14.35 -1.63
CA LYS A 49 -10.69 -13.54 -1.54
C LYS A 49 -10.46 -12.27 -0.72
N VAL A 50 -11.10 -11.17 -1.11
CA VAL A 50 -11.18 -9.97 -0.28
C VAL A 50 -12.25 -10.19 0.79
N GLN A 51 -11.91 -9.96 2.05
CA GLN A 51 -12.81 -10.14 3.18
C GLN A 51 -13.50 -8.84 3.58
N LYS A 52 -12.71 -7.77 3.76
CA LYS A 52 -13.22 -6.50 4.28
C LYS A 52 -12.33 -5.35 3.82
N ILE A 53 -12.98 -4.30 3.33
CA ILE A 53 -12.37 -2.98 3.10
C ILE A 53 -12.94 -2.05 4.18
N THR A 54 -12.07 -1.33 4.88
CA THR A 54 -12.51 -0.34 5.88
C THR A 54 -12.72 0.99 5.18
N CYS A 55 -13.89 1.16 4.52
CA CYS A 55 -14.27 2.41 3.86
C CYS A 55 -15.78 2.49 3.64
N ASP A 56 -16.48 3.21 4.52
CA ASP A 56 -17.94 3.31 4.47
C ASP A 56 -18.44 4.38 3.48
N TYR A 57 -17.53 5.23 2.98
CA TYR A 57 -17.82 6.32 2.04
C TYR A 57 -17.37 6.01 0.60
N CYS A 58 -16.83 4.82 0.34
CA CYS A 58 -16.32 4.44 -0.97
C CYS A 58 -17.46 4.11 -1.94
N SER A 59 -17.36 4.56 -3.19
CA SER A 59 -18.23 4.07 -4.25
C SER A 59 -17.89 2.62 -4.62
N GLN A 60 -18.81 1.91 -5.29
CA GLN A 60 -18.59 0.52 -5.71
C GLN A 60 -17.32 0.38 -6.59
N LYS A 61 -17.07 1.33 -7.49
CA LYS A 61 -15.84 1.36 -8.32
C LYS A 61 -14.57 1.46 -7.46
N GLN A 62 -14.58 2.33 -6.46
CA GLN A 62 -13.46 2.50 -5.53
C GLN A 62 -13.22 1.25 -4.69
N VAL A 63 -14.29 0.59 -4.22
CA VAL A 63 -14.21 -0.69 -3.51
C VAL A 63 -13.60 -1.77 -4.40
N LEU A 64 -13.99 -1.84 -5.69
CA LEU A 64 -13.43 -2.80 -6.64
C LEU A 64 -11.94 -2.53 -6.91
N ALA A 65 -11.55 -1.28 -7.17
CA ALA A 65 -10.15 -0.93 -7.39
C ALA A 65 -9.26 -1.28 -6.17
N LEU A 66 -9.72 -0.97 -4.96
CA LEU A 66 -9.03 -1.35 -3.72
C LEU A 66 -8.98 -2.87 -3.53
N SER A 67 -10.03 -3.59 -3.93
CA SER A 67 -10.09 -5.05 -3.89
C SER A 67 -9.07 -5.69 -4.82
N GLU A 68 -9.00 -5.23 -6.07
CA GLU A 68 -8.07 -5.73 -7.08
C GLU A 68 -6.61 -5.50 -6.67
N GLU A 69 -6.28 -4.30 -6.20
CA GLU A 69 -4.94 -3.99 -5.71
C GLU A 69 -4.56 -4.86 -4.50
N ALA A 70 -5.48 -5.10 -3.57
CA ALA A 70 -5.23 -5.98 -2.43
C ALA A 70 -5.02 -7.45 -2.87
N LEU A 71 -5.81 -7.93 -3.84
CA LEU A 71 -5.63 -9.27 -4.42
C LEU A 71 -4.29 -9.38 -5.16
N PHE A 72 -3.90 -8.35 -5.91
CA PHE A 72 -2.62 -8.31 -6.60
C PHE A 72 -1.45 -8.42 -5.61
N ARG A 73 -1.44 -7.60 -4.55
CA ARG A 73 -0.41 -7.68 -3.49
C ARG A 73 -0.40 -9.02 -2.80
N THR A 74 -1.57 -9.56 -2.48
CA THR A 74 -1.69 -10.90 -1.90
C THR A 74 -1.05 -11.95 -2.81
N ARG A 75 -1.28 -11.86 -4.13
CA ARG A 75 -0.70 -12.78 -5.11
C ARG A 75 0.82 -12.68 -5.18
N MET A 76 1.36 -11.46 -5.12
CA MET A 76 2.80 -11.21 -5.06
C MET A 76 3.44 -11.85 -3.81
N ASP A 77 2.71 -11.82 -2.70
CA ASP A 77 3.18 -12.38 -1.43
C ASP A 77 3.12 -13.91 -1.38
N LEU A 78 2.38 -14.58 -2.27
CA LEU A 78 2.20 -16.05 -2.25
C LEU A 78 3.50 -16.86 -2.31
N ASN A 79 4.55 -16.28 -2.88
CA ASN A 79 5.86 -16.91 -2.94
C ASN A 79 6.57 -16.95 -1.58
N ASN A 80 6.06 -16.22 -0.58
CA ASN A 80 6.60 -16.20 0.77
C ASN A 80 6.40 -17.57 1.46
N PRO A 81 7.48 -18.25 1.88
CA PRO A 81 7.39 -19.56 2.51
C PRO A 81 6.60 -19.54 3.82
N ASN A 82 6.50 -18.40 4.49
CA ASN A 82 5.73 -18.26 5.73
C ASN A 82 4.22 -18.41 5.54
N LEU A 83 3.72 -18.25 4.31
CA LEU A 83 2.29 -18.38 3.99
C LEU A 83 1.87 -19.80 3.60
N LYS A 84 2.83 -20.70 3.31
CA LYS A 84 2.57 -22.06 2.79
C LYS A 84 2.05 -23.07 3.83
N LYS A 85 1.64 -22.59 5.02
CA LYS A 85 1.03 -23.47 6.02
C LYS A 85 -0.40 -23.79 5.59
N THR A 86 -0.85 -25.01 5.83
CA THR A 86 -2.24 -25.40 5.53
C THR A 86 -3.24 -24.53 6.29
N GLY A 87 -4.40 -24.28 5.69
CA GLY A 87 -5.48 -23.51 6.31
C GLY A 87 -5.74 -22.14 5.67
N VAL A 88 -6.37 -21.25 6.45
CA VAL A 88 -6.79 -19.92 6.01
C VAL A 88 -5.85 -18.86 6.58
N HIS A 89 -5.20 -18.10 5.71
CA HIS A 89 -4.32 -17.00 6.11
C HIS A 89 -4.97 -15.67 5.81
N VAL A 90 -5.05 -14.82 6.83
CA VAL A 90 -5.54 -13.44 6.67
C VAL A 90 -4.35 -12.53 6.47
N GLN A 91 -4.38 -11.74 5.40
CA GLN A 91 -3.40 -10.69 5.15
C GLN A 91 -4.07 -9.32 5.23
N ALA A 92 -3.35 -8.36 5.82
CA ALA A 92 -3.78 -6.97 5.90
C ALA A 92 -2.90 -6.12 4.98
N HIS A 93 -3.52 -5.53 3.97
CA HIS A 93 -2.89 -4.63 3.01
C HIS A 93 -3.19 -3.18 3.36
N TYR A 94 -2.13 -2.38 3.51
CA TYR A 94 -2.24 -0.93 3.68
C TYR A 94 -1.99 -0.25 2.33
N ILE A 95 -3.07 0.10 1.66
CA ILE A 95 -3.02 0.75 0.35
C ILE A 95 -3.09 2.26 0.58
N ARG A 96 -2.01 2.98 0.22
CA ARG A 96 -1.98 4.44 0.25
C ARG A 96 -2.06 4.98 -1.16
N ILE A 97 -2.99 5.90 -1.39
CA ILE A 97 -3.26 6.52 -2.70
C ILE A 97 -3.47 8.02 -2.51
N SER A 98 -3.11 8.84 -3.50
CA SER A 98 -3.39 10.28 -3.42
C SER A 98 -4.90 10.53 -3.41
N LYS A 99 -5.35 11.59 -2.73
CA LYS A 99 -6.77 11.99 -2.71
C LYS A 99 -7.31 12.25 -4.12
N LYS A 100 -6.49 12.89 -4.95
CA LYS A 100 -6.83 13.23 -6.34
C LYS A 100 -7.05 11.97 -7.18
N ASP A 101 -6.14 11.00 -7.09
CA ASP A 101 -6.26 9.75 -7.84
C ASP A 101 -7.39 8.90 -7.30
N PHE A 102 -7.60 8.89 -5.99
CA PHE A 102 -8.73 8.18 -5.40
C PHE A 102 -10.09 8.74 -5.85
N GLN A 103 -10.19 10.07 -5.96
CA GLN A 103 -11.38 10.73 -6.52
C GLN A 103 -11.56 10.41 -8.01
N SER A 104 -10.48 10.33 -8.79
CA SER A 104 -10.56 10.07 -10.23
C SER A 104 -11.03 8.65 -10.57
N ILE A 105 -10.85 7.66 -9.67
CA ILE A 105 -11.41 6.30 -9.83
C ILE A 105 -12.93 6.32 -10.04
N ASN A 106 -13.64 7.29 -9.46
CA ASN A 106 -15.09 7.39 -9.64
C ASN A 106 -15.45 7.93 -11.03
N ASN A 107 -14.62 8.84 -11.55
CA ASN A 107 -14.89 9.66 -12.73
C ASN A 107 -14.40 9.03 -14.04
N ASN A 108 -13.45 8.09 -13.98
CA ASN A 108 -12.94 7.42 -15.15
C ASN A 108 -13.87 6.27 -15.57
N GLN A 109 -14.16 6.25 -16.86
CA GLN A 109 -15.02 5.32 -17.58
C GLN A 109 -14.17 4.64 -18.65
#